data_AF-A0A1E7HZ15-F1
#
_entry.id   AF-A0A1E7HZ15-F1
#
_cell.length_a   1.000
_cell.length_b   1.000
_cell.length_c   1.000
_cell.angle_alpha   90.00
_cell.angle_beta   90.00
_cell.angle_gamma   90.00
#
_symmetry.space_group_name_H-M   'P 1'
#
loop_
_entity.id
_entity.type
_entity.pdbx_description
1 polymer ?
#
loop_
_entity_poly.entity_id
_entity_poly.type
_entity_poly.pdbx_seq_one_letter_code
_entity_poly.pdbx_strand_id
1 'polypeptide(L)' 'MIRAFNRQLKRRNGEKGFTLIELMIVVAIIGILAAIAIPQFTKYRSRANNTAALSDARNMRTDMEGYFAEWQEYIW' A
#
# COMPACT_ATOMS: atom_id res chain seq x y z
N MET A 1 39.88 -49.34 12.36
CA MET A 1 40.61 -48.16 12.88
C MET A 1 40.81 -47.07 11.81
N ILE A 2 41.10 -47.40 10.55
CA ILE A 2 41.37 -46.41 9.46
C ILE A 2 40.14 -45.62 9.00
N ARG A 3 38.91 -46.12 9.20
CA ARG A 3 37.66 -45.42 8.77
C ARG A 3 37.20 -44.28 9.69
N ALA A 4 37.77 -44.13 10.88
CA ALA A 4 37.35 -43.11 11.86
C ALA A 4 38.03 -41.75 11.63
N PHE A 5 39.21 -41.71 11.00
CA PHE A 5 39.98 -40.48 10.79
C PHE A 5 39.38 -39.57 9.70
N ASN A 6 38.65 -40.13 8.73
CA ASN A 6 38.20 -39.38 7.55
C ASN A 6 36.82 -38.69 7.69
N ARG A 7 36.29 -38.54 8.91
CA ARG A 7 34.95 -37.97 9.15
C ARG A 7 34.95 -36.52 9.66
N GLN A 8 36.10 -35.94 9.97
CA GLN A 8 36.17 -34.63 10.65
C GLN A 8 36.35 -33.40 9.74
N LEU A 9 36.39 -33.54 8.42
CA LEU A 9 36.48 -32.39 7.49
C LEU A 9 35.16 -32.11 6.77
N LYS A 10 34.04 -32.14 7.49
CA LYS A 10 32.79 -31.56 6.98
C LYS A 10 32.82 -30.05 7.26
N ARG A 11 33.61 -29.31 6.48
CA ARG A 11 33.52 -27.83 6.44
C ARG A 11 32.05 -27.49 6.19
N ARG A 12 31.46 -26.67 7.06
CA ARG A 12 30.14 -26.08 6.84
C ARG A 12 30.25 -25.10 5.67
N ASN A 13 30.33 -25.62 4.45
CA ASN A 13 30.13 -24.86 3.22
C ASN A 13 28.63 -24.55 3.15
N GLY A 14 28.19 -23.40 3.67
CA GLY A 14 26.76 -23.09 3.57
C GLY A 14 26.31 -21.71 4.04
N GLU A 15 27.01 -21.06 4.95
CA GLU A 15 26.55 -19.76 5.47
C GLU A 15 27.18 -18.63 4.66
N LYS A 16 26.60 -18.35 3.47
CA LYS A 16 26.88 -17.12 2.73
C LYS A 16 26.12 -15.99 3.42
N GLY A 17 26.83 -15.06 4.06
CA GLY A 17 26.25 -13.83 4.58
C GLY A 17 25.81 -12.89 3.45
N PHE A 18 24.80 -12.08 3.71
CA PHE A 18 24.31 -11.04 2.81
C PHE A 18 25.34 -9.92 2.68
N THR A 19 25.56 -9.37 1.48
CA THR A 19 26.52 -8.29 1.28
C THR A 19 25.90 -6.93 1.58
N LEU A 20 26.71 -5.98 2.07
CA LEU A 20 26.26 -4.60 2.27
C LEU A 20 25.86 -3.94 0.94
N ILE A 21 26.49 -4.33 -0.17
CA ILE A 21 26.19 -3.82 -1.50
C ILE A 21 24.77 -4.22 -1.92
N GLU A 22 24.38 -5.48 -1.68
CA GLU A 22 23.00 -5.91 -1.94
C GLU A 22 22.01 -5.11 -1.10
N LEU A 23 22.32 -4.83 0.18
CA LEU A 23 21.45 -3.98 1.02
C LEU A 23 21.27 -2.59 0.44
N MET A 24 22.37 -1.97 0.00
CA MET A 24 22.38 -0.60 -0.49
C MET A 24 21.50 -0.44 -1.74
N ILE A 25 21.58 -1.39 -2.66
CA ILE A 25 20.75 -1.39 -3.87
C ILE A 25 19.27 -1.54 -3.50
N VAL A 26 18.94 -2.44 -2.57
CA VAL A 26 17.56 -2.63 -2.11
C VAL A 26 16.99 -1.35 -1.52
N VAL A 27 17.72 -0.68 -0.63
CA VAL A 27 17.27 0.58 -0.02
C VAL A 27 17.13 1.70 -1.07
N ALA A 28 18.03 1.75 -2.06
CA ALA A 28 17.92 2.71 -3.16
C ALA A 28 16.65 2.49 -3.99
N ILE A 29 16.33 1.24 -4.34
CA ILE A 29 15.11 0.91 -5.09
C ILE A 29 13.86 1.27 -4.26
N ILE A 30 13.83 0.89 -2.97
CA ILE A 30 12.71 1.23 -2.07
C ILE A 30 12.54 2.75 -1.97
N GLY A 31 13.63 3.51 -1.88
CA GLY A 31 13.59 4.97 -1.83
C GLY A 31 12.95 5.59 -3.07
N ILE A 32 13.31 5.12 -4.27
CA ILE A 32 12.72 5.59 -5.54
C ILE A 32 11.23 5.24 -5.59
N LEU A 33 10.86 4.01 -5.24
CA LEU A 33 9.47 3.58 -5.22
C LEU A 33 8.64 4.39 -4.22
N ALA A 34 9.16 4.62 -3.01
CA ALA A 34 8.47 5.40 -1.99
C ALA A 34 8.27 6.87 -2.41
N ALA A 35 9.26 7.48 -3.06
CA ALA A 35 9.16 8.86 -3.56
C ALA A 35 8.01 9.06 -4.56
N ILE A 36 7.72 8.05 -5.38
CA ILE A 36 6.60 8.08 -6.35
C ILE A 36 5.29 7.63 -5.69
N ALA A 37 5.32 6.58 -4.89
CA ALA A 37 4.14 5.94 -4.33
C ALA A 37 3.41 6.83 -3.31
N ILE A 38 4.14 7.54 -2.44
CA ILE A 38 3.55 8.39 -1.39
C ILE A 38 2.67 9.52 -1.97
N PRO A 39 3.16 10.40 -2.87
CA PRO A 39 2.32 11.47 -3.42
C PRO A 39 1.17 10.90 -4.27
N GLN A 40 1.40 9.81 -5.01
CA GLN A 40 0.37 9.15 -5.80
C GLN A 40 -0.77 8.62 -4.90
N PHE A 41 -0.43 7.97 -3.79
CA PHE A 41 -1.40 7.45 -2.84
C PHE A 41 -2.22 8.57 -2.19
N THR A 42 -1.56 9.66 -1.78
CA THR A 42 -2.24 10.85 -1.23
C THR A 42 -3.24 11.45 -2.23
N LYS A 43 -2.84 11.58 -3.50
CA LYS A 43 -3.71 12.06 -4.58
C LYS A 43 -4.89 11.13 -4.81
N TYR A 44 -4.66 9.82 -4.80
CA TYR A 44 -5.72 8.81 -4.95
C TYR A 44 -6.74 8.90 -3.80
N ARG A 45 -6.27 9.00 -2.55
CA ARG A 45 -7.13 9.15 -1.38
C ARG A 45 -7.96 10.45 -1.44
N SER A 46 -7.34 11.57 -1.80
CA SER A 46 -8.04 12.85 -1.99
C SER A 46 -9.15 12.76 -3.04
N ARG A 47 -8.87 12.12 -4.18
CA ARG A 47 -9.89 11.86 -5.22
C ARG A 47 -11.02 10.98 -4.73
N ALA A 48 -10.71 9.89 -4.03
CA ALA A 48 -11.72 8.99 -3.47
C ALA A 48 -12.65 9.74 -2.49
N ASN A 49 -12.08 10.57 -1.60
CA ASN A 49 -12.87 11.39 -0.69
C ASN A 49 -13.77 12.39 -1.44
N ASN A 50 -13.26 13.05 -2.49
CA ASN A 50 -14.06 13.97 -3.29
C ASN A 50 -15.19 13.26 -4.05
N THR A 51 -14.92 12.06 -4.57
CA THR A 51 -15.95 11.22 -5.21
C THR A 51 -17.02 10.80 -4.22
N ALA A 52 -16.64 10.42 -3.00
CA ALA A 52 -17.59 10.08 -1.94
C ALA A 52 -18.47 11.30 -1.58
N ALA A 53 -17.86 12.45 -1.29
CA ALA A 53 -18.59 13.68 -0.98
C ALA A 53 -19.55 14.11 -2.11
N LEU A 54 -19.14 13.95 -3.38
CA LEU A 54 -20.01 14.22 -4.53
C LEU A 54 -21.18 13.23 -4.60
N SER A 55 -20.96 11.96 -4.27
CA SER A 55 -22.03 10.96 -4.18
C SER A 55 -23.02 11.32 -3.10
N ASP A 56 -22.53 11.70 -1.92
CA ASP A 56 -23.38 12.08 -0.78
C ASP A 56 -24.23 13.31 -1.13
N ALA A 57 -23.64 14.33 -1.74
CA ALA A 57 -24.37 15.53 -2.17
C ALA A 57 -25.44 15.20 -3.22
N ARG A 58 -25.17 14.27 -4.14
CA ARG A 58 -26.16 13.80 -5.12
C ARG A 58 -27.32 13.06 -4.46
N ASN A 59 -27.02 12.20 -3.49
CA ASN A 59 -28.04 11.48 -2.72
C ASN A 59 -28.92 12.47 -1.95
N MET A 60 -28.33 13.43 -1.23
CA MET A 60 -29.06 14.48 -0.53
C MET A 60 -29.98 15.27 -1.47
N ARG A 61 -29.50 15.64 -2.66
CA ARG A 61 -30.32 16.32 -3.66
C ARG A 61 -31.51 15.45 -4.08
N THR A 62 -31.28 14.18 -4.36
CA THR A 62 -32.35 13.25 -4.73
C THR A 62 -33.37 13.09 -3.61
N ASP A 63 -32.95 13.02 -2.35
CA ASP A 63 -33.84 12.94 -1.20
C ASP A 63 -34.67 14.23 -1.04
N MET A 64 -34.05 15.41 -1.20
CA MET A 64 -34.74 16.70 -1.18
C MET A 64 -35.73 16.85 -2.33
N GLU A 65 -35.35 16.45 -3.55
CA GLU A 65 -36.23 16.44 -4.72
C GLU A 65 -37.43 15.50 -4.49
N GLY A 66 -37.21 14.34 -3.86
CA GLY A 66 -38.27 13.41 -3.48
C GLY A 66 -39.24 14.03 -2.46
N TYR A 67 -38.71 14.63 -1.40
CA TYR A 67 -39.54 15.30 -0.39
C TYR A 67 -40.35 16.46 -0.99
N PHE A 68 -39.72 17.30 -1.81
CA PHE A 68 -40.41 18.40 -2.47
C PHE A 68 -41.50 17.91 -3.43
N ALA A 69 -41.27 16.81 -4.16
CA ALA A 69 -42.28 16.22 -5.04
C ALA A 69 -43.52 15.71 -4.28
N GLU A 70 -43.34 15.25 -3.04
CA GLU A 70 -44.43 14.77 -2.18
C GLU A 70 -45.19 15.92 -1.47
N TRP A 71 -44.46 16.86 -0.86
CA TRP A 71 -45.02 17.84 0.07
C TRP A 71 -45.08 19.28 -0.47
N GLN A 72 -44.52 19.54 -1.66
CA GLN A 72 -44.40 20.86 -2.30
C GLN A 72 -43.69 21.94 -1.44
N GLU A 73 -42.92 21.52 -0.44
CA GLU A 73 -42.19 22.40 0.47
C GLU A 73 -40.78 21.85 0.68
N TYR A 74 -39.79 22.71 0.91
CA TYR A 74 -38.45 22.30 1.30
C TYR A 74 -38.37 22.20 2.82
N ILE A 75 -37.60 21.23 3.33
CA ILE A 75 -37.30 21.12 4.76
C ILE A 75 -36.31 22.24 5.11
N TRP A 76 -36.71 23.20 5.93
CA TRP A 76 -35.90 24.32 6.42
C TRP A 76 -35.37 24.04 7.83
#